data_AF-A0A931VHE0-F1
#
_entry.id   AF-A0A931VHE0-F1
#
_cell.length_a   1.000
_cell.length_b   1.000
_cell.length_c   1.000
_cell.angle_alpha   90.00
_cell.angle_beta   90.00
_cell.angle_gamma   90.00
#
_symmetry.space_group_name_H-M   'P 1'
#
loop_
_entity.id
_entity.type
_entity.pdbx_description
1 polymer ?
#
loop_
_entity_poly.entity_id
_entity_poly.type
_entity_poly.pdbx_seq_one_letter_code
_entity_poly.pdbx_strand_id
1 'polypeptide(L)'
;MAKKTPIRRQVKKSRKKGGENELTSIQGIVHYFFKLKGWDYEKNKKHLGPVFRRYLRPAKELLKLTNNNSEKAKRYLDIIKRWAEATGLEWSLETVFKRWFDIINERLPQEKIKKPYYLENPMRKGIDQKWRIFVDGEWKIFAGKESEIEWK
;
A
#
# COMPACT_ATOMS: atom_id res chain seq x y z
N MET A 1 69.38 -10.26 12.63
CA MET A 1 68.24 -10.91 13.31
C MET A 1 66.97 -10.15 12.98
N ALA A 2 66.15 -10.63 12.03
CA ALA A 2 64.92 -9.96 11.61
C ALA A 2 63.73 -10.43 12.45
N LYS A 3 63.08 -9.49 13.17
CA LYS A 3 61.89 -9.76 13.99
C LYS A 3 60.68 -10.01 13.06
N LYS A 4 60.14 -11.22 13.06
CA LYS A 4 58.90 -11.56 12.35
C LYS A 4 57.70 -10.92 13.07
N THR A 5 57.03 -9.99 12.42
CA THR A 5 55.78 -9.38 12.90
C THR A 5 54.65 -10.43 12.86
N PRO A 6 53.83 -10.59 13.91
CA PRO A 6 52.78 -11.59 13.88
C PRO A 6 51.64 -11.16 12.96
N ILE A 7 51.24 -12.07 12.07
CA ILE A 7 50.09 -11.93 11.18
C ILE A 7 48.83 -11.83 12.04
N ARG A 8 48.21 -10.64 12.03
CA ARG A 8 46.95 -10.35 12.72
C ARG A 8 45.84 -11.22 12.13
N ARG A 9 45.47 -12.30 12.83
CA ARG A 9 44.30 -13.13 12.48
C ARG A 9 43.08 -12.22 12.42
N GLN A 10 42.54 -12.01 11.22
CA GLN A 10 41.23 -11.38 11.06
C GLN A 10 40.18 -12.30 11.71
N VAL A 11 39.62 -11.84 12.82
CA VAL A 11 38.49 -12.48 13.48
C VAL A 11 37.34 -12.52 12.48
N LYS A 12 36.97 -13.71 12.00
CA LYS A 12 35.77 -13.90 11.18
C LYS A 12 34.57 -13.41 12.00
N LYS A 13 33.99 -12.28 11.58
CA LYS A 13 32.78 -11.70 12.14
C LYS A 13 31.67 -12.76 12.05
N SER A 14 31.24 -13.30 13.19
CA SER A 14 30.18 -14.29 13.26
C SER A 14 28.90 -13.72 12.64
N ARG A 15 28.32 -14.45 11.66
CA ARG A 15 27.00 -14.11 11.08
C ARG A 15 25.97 -14.16 12.21
N LYS A 16 25.43 -13.00 12.61
CA LYS A 16 24.35 -12.92 13.60
C LYS A 16 23.18 -13.82 13.16
N LYS A 17 22.69 -14.66 14.07
CA LYS A 17 21.44 -15.46 13.98
C LYS A 17 20.20 -14.53 14.03
N GLY A 18 20.07 -13.62 13.07
CA GLY A 18 18.90 -12.74 12.91
C GLY A 18 17.96 -13.15 11.77
N GLY A 19 18.20 -14.30 11.13
CA GLY A 19 17.62 -14.62 9.82
C GLY A 19 16.20 -15.19 9.83
N GLU A 20 15.74 -15.86 10.90
CA GLU A 20 14.45 -16.57 10.89
C GLU A 20 13.25 -15.62 10.93
N ASN A 21 13.33 -14.56 11.75
CA ASN A 21 12.27 -13.55 11.84
C ASN A 21 12.21 -12.68 10.57
N GLU A 22 13.35 -12.40 9.94
CA GLU A 22 13.40 -11.66 8.68
C GLU A 22 12.80 -12.45 7.52
N LEU A 23 13.15 -13.74 7.39
CA LEU A 23 12.62 -14.60 6.33
C LEU A 23 11.11 -14.78 6.45
N THR A 24 10.62 -14.99 7.68
CA THR A 24 9.18 -15.07 7.97
C THR A 24 8.47 -13.76 7.63
N SER A 25 9.10 -12.62 7.92
CA SER A 25 8.56 -11.30 7.58
C SER A 25 8.49 -11.06 6.07
N ILE A 26 9.54 -11.44 5.32
CA ILE A 26 9.58 -11.32 3.86
C ILE A 26 8.49 -12.18 3.23
N GLN A 27 8.38 -13.45 3.65
CA GLN A 27 7.32 -14.34 3.18
C GLN A 27 5.94 -13.78 3.50
N GLY A 28 5.74 -13.27 4.72
CA GLY A 28 4.49 -12.65 5.15
C GLY A 28 4.07 -11.46 4.30
N ILE A 29 5.02 -10.65 3.80
CA ILE A 29 4.74 -9.55 2.86
C ILE A 29 4.29 -10.09 1.50
N VAL A 30 4.96 -11.11 0.96
CA VAL A 30 4.57 -11.70 -0.34
C VAL A 30 3.21 -12.37 -0.26
N HIS A 31 2.93 -13.13 0.79
CA HIS A 31 1.61 -13.71 1.03
C HIS A 31 0.52 -12.65 1.14
N TYR A 32 0.81 -11.54 1.84
CA TYR A 32 -0.12 -10.44 1.93
C TYR A 32 -0.38 -9.79 0.56
N PHE A 33 0.65 -9.55 -0.23
CA PHE A 33 0.52 -9.08 -1.61
C PHE A 33 -0.34 -10.01 -2.47
N PHE A 34 -0.13 -11.32 -2.39
CA PHE A 34 -0.93 -12.31 -3.13
C PHE A 34 -2.38 -12.30 -2.67
N LYS A 35 -2.63 -12.20 -1.36
CA LYS A 35 -3.97 -12.02 -0.80
C LYS A 35 -4.66 -10.77 -1.35
N LEU A 36 -3.96 -9.63 -1.41
CA LEU A 36 -4.51 -8.40 -1.99
C LEU A 36 -4.82 -8.52 -3.48
N LYS A 37 -4.06 -9.35 -4.21
CA LYS A 37 -4.30 -9.70 -5.61
C LYS A 37 -5.38 -10.76 -5.83
N GLY A 38 -5.91 -11.36 -4.77
CA GLY A 38 -6.86 -12.48 -4.86
C GLY A 38 -6.22 -13.81 -5.28
N TRP A 39 -4.89 -13.94 -5.16
CA TRP A 39 -4.18 -15.17 -5.47
C TRP A 39 -4.04 -16.05 -4.23
N ASP A 40 -4.70 -17.20 -4.24
CA ASP A 40 -4.59 -18.19 -3.18
C ASP A 40 -3.32 -19.06 -3.39
N TYR A 41 -2.24 -18.70 -2.69
CA TYR A 41 -0.98 -19.44 -2.77
C TYR A 41 -1.12 -20.89 -2.34
N GLU A 42 -1.91 -21.16 -1.29
CA GLU A 42 -2.01 -22.50 -0.71
C GLU A 42 -2.66 -23.49 -1.67
N LYS A 43 -3.69 -23.05 -2.40
CA LYS A 43 -4.37 -23.88 -3.41
C LYS A 43 -3.56 -24.08 -4.68
N ASN A 44 -2.73 -23.10 -5.06
CA ASN A 44 -2.06 -23.08 -6.37
C ASN A 44 -0.53 -23.04 -6.27
N LYS A 45 0.07 -23.67 -5.25
CA LYS A 45 1.53 -23.66 -5.01
C LYS A 45 2.36 -24.04 -6.22
N LYS A 46 1.91 -25.01 -7.03
CA LYS A 46 2.63 -25.49 -8.22
C LYS A 46 2.86 -24.37 -9.24
N HIS A 47 1.84 -23.55 -9.49
CA HIS A 47 1.90 -22.47 -10.47
C HIS A 47 2.43 -21.17 -9.85
N LEU A 48 2.09 -20.90 -8.59
CA LEU A 48 2.46 -19.66 -7.90
C LEU A 48 3.85 -19.72 -7.26
N GLY A 49 4.46 -20.89 -7.07
CA GLY A 49 5.81 -21.03 -6.48
C GLY A 49 6.90 -20.26 -7.24
N PRO A 50 7.01 -20.39 -8.58
CA PRO A 50 7.93 -19.56 -9.38
C PRO A 50 7.63 -18.06 -9.25
N VAL A 51 6.36 -17.67 -9.24
CA VAL A 51 5.93 -16.27 -9.11
C VAL A 51 6.30 -15.72 -7.72
N PHE A 52 6.06 -16.50 -6.66
CA PHE A 52 6.40 -16.17 -5.29
C PHE A 52 7.89 -15.86 -5.14
N ARG A 53 8.76 -16.69 -5.74
CA ARG A 53 10.22 -16.48 -5.73
C ARG A 53 10.63 -15.16 -6.39
N ARG A 54 9.92 -14.72 -7.44
CA ARG A 54 10.19 -13.43 -8.10
C ARG A 54 9.94 -12.26 -7.15
N TYR A 55 8.93 -12.37 -6.28
CA TYR A 55 8.57 -11.31 -5.33
C TYR A 55 9.35 -11.32 -4.02
N LEU A 56 10.15 -12.37 -3.72
CA LEU A 56 10.96 -12.42 -2.50
C LEU A 56 12.01 -11.29 -2.43
N ARG A 57 12.68 -10.98 -3.55
CA ARG A 57 13.68 -9.90 -3.60
C ARG A 57 13.03 -8.52 -3.42
N PRO A 58 12.00 -8.16 -4.20
CA PRO A 58 11.19 -6.96 -3.96
C PRO A 58 10.70 -6.86 -2.51
N ALA A 59 10.12 -7.91 -1.94
CA ALA A 59 9.63 -7.88 -0.56
C ALA A 59 10.74 -7.63 0.48
N LYS A 60 11.94 -8.19 0.26
CA LYS A 60 13.11 -7.91 1.09
C LYS A 60 13.56 -6.45 1.00
N GLU A 61 13.53 -5.86 -0.19
CA GLU A 61 13.87 -4.45 -0.41
C GLU A 61 12.83 -3.54 0.28
N LEU A 62 11.54 -3.86 0.18
CA LEU A 62 10.48 -3.14 0.87
C LEU A 62 10.62 -3.20 2.40
N LEU A 63 10.91 -4.39 2.94
CA LEU A 63 11.13 -4.56 4.38
C LEU A 63 12.28 -3.68 4.86
N LYS A 64 13.38 -3.59 4.10
CA LYS A 64 14.50 -2.70 4.43
C LYS A 64 14.13 -1.23 4.38
N LEU A 65 13.40 -0.78 3.35
CA LEU A 65 12.96 0.61 3.22
C LEU A 65 12.01 1.04 4.36
N THR A 66 11.27 0.08 4.91
CA THR A 66 10.34 0.31 6.04
C THR A 66 11.01 0.20 7.42
N ASN A 67 12.35 0.23 7.48
CA ASN A 67 13.13 0.03 8.71
C ASN A 67 12.83 -1.32 9.41
N ASN A 68 12.75 -2.40 8.62
CA ASN A 68 12.44 -3.76 9.08
C ASN A 68 11.07 -3.91 9.77
N ASN A 69 10.10 -3.04 9.44
CA ASN A 69 8.74 -3.12 9.96
C ASN A 69 7.79 -3.73 8.91
N SER A 70 7.40 -4.99 9.14
CA SER A 70 6.53 -5.73 8.22
C SER A 70 5.10 -5.17 8.14
N GLU A 71 4.58 -4.58 9.21
CA GLU A 71 3.25 -3.96 9.21
C GLU A 71 3.22 -2.69 8.36
N LYS A 72 4.26 -1.86 8.44
CA LYS A 72 4.41 -0.67 7.57
C LYS A 72 4.49 -1.09 6.11
N ALA A 73 5.25 -2.13 5.79
CA ALA A 73 5.31 -2.67 4.43
C ALA A 73 3.94 -3.10 3.91
N LYS A 74 3.13 -3.79 4.73
CA LYS A 74 1.76 -4.19 4.39
C LYS A 74 0.84 -2.99 4.16
N ARG A 75 0.92 -1.97 5.02
CA ARG A 75 0.14 -0.72 4.84
C ARG A 75 0.45 -0.03 3.51
N TYR A 76 1.71 0.01 3.09
CA TYR A 76 2.06 0.59 1.79
C TYR A 76 1.51 -0.22 0.61
N LEU A 77 1.39 -1.55 0.75
CA LEU A 77 0.69 -2.37 -0.24
C LEU A 77 -0.81 -2.06 -0.29
N ASP A 78 -1.45 -1.79 0.85
CA ASP A 78 -2.86 -1.39 0.89
C ASP A 78 -3.10 -0.06 0.18
N ILE A 79 -2.21 0.91 0.41
CA ILE A 79 -2.28 2.23 -0.25
C ILE A 79 -2.15 2.06 -1.77
N ILE A 80 -1.18 1.28 -2.23
CA ILE A 80 -1.01 1.01 -3.66
C ILE A 80 -2.20 0.26 -4.25
N LYS A 81 -2.77 -0.70 -3.51
CA LYS A 81 -3.98 -1.40 -3.95
C LYS A 81 -5.13 -0.41 -4.18
N ARG A 82 -5.44 0.43 -3.19
CA ARG A 82 -6.52 1.44 -3.30
C ARG A 82 -6.28 2.40 -4.46
N TRP A 83 -5.05 2.88 -4.61
CA TRP A 83 -4.67 3.71 -5.73
C TRP A 83 -4.90 3.02 -7.08
N ALA A 84 -4.52 1.75 -7.19
CA ALA A 84 -4.67 0.97 -8.41
C ALA A 84 -6.16 0.71 -8.73
N GLU A 85 -6.97 0.42 -7.72
CA GLU A 85 -8.42 0.28 -7.84
C GLU A 85 -9.08 1.60 -8.30
N ALA A 86 -8.69 2.74 -7.71
CA ALA A 86 -9.22 4.05 -8.06
C ALA A 86 -8.82 4.51 -9.48
N THR A 87 -7.69 4.03 -10.00
CA THR A 87 -7.19 4.38 -11.34
C THR A 87 -7.50 3.33 -12.40
N GLY A 88 -8.02 2.17 -12.02
CA GLY A 88 -8.23 1.05 -12.94
C GLY A 88 -6.94 0.49 -13.53
N LEU A 89 -5.80 0.68 -12.85
CA LEU A 89 -4.49 0.26 -13.35
C LEU A 89 -4.03 -1.06 -12.71
N GLU A 90 -3.28 -1.85 -13.48
CA GLU A 90 -2.61 -3.00 -12.92
C GLU A 90 -1.41 -2.56 -12.06
N TRP A 91 -1.24 -3.20 -10.91
CA TRP A 91 -0.14 -2.94 -9.99
C TRP A 91 0.65 -4.20 -9.66
N SER A 92 1.89 -4.05 -9.22
CA SER A 92 2.70 -5.13 -8.68
C SER A 92 3.41 -4.66 -7.41
N LEU A 93 4.13 -5.55 -6.74
CA LEU A 93 4.94 -5.13 -5.57
C LEU A 93 5.97 -4.05 -5.95
N GLU A 94 6.43 -4.02 -7.20
CA GLU A 94 7.37 -3.01 -7.69
C GLU A 94 6.75 -1.62 -7.84
N THR A 95 5.43 -1.55 -8.01
CA THR A 95 4.68 -0.29 -8.06
C THR A 95 4.88 0.51 -6.77
N VAL A 96 5.08 -0.16 -5.64
CA VAL A 96 5.41 0.48 -4.35
C VAL A 96 6.71 1.29 -4.45
N PHE A 97 7.73 0.77 -5.14
CA PHE A 97 9.00 1.49 -5.31
C PHE A 97 8.88 2.61 -6.33
N LYS A 98 8.18 2.36 -7.44
CA LYS A 98 7.96 3.37 -8.49
C LYS A 98 7.21 4.59 -7.96
N ARG A 99 6.32 4.38 -6.99
CA ARG A 99 5.51 5.42 -6.34
C ARG A 99 5.95 5.72 -4.91
N TRP A 100 7.19 5.38 -4.55
CA TRP A 100 7.67 5.50 -3.17
C TRP A 100 7.48 6.90 -2.61
N PHE A 101 7.88 7.93 -3.38
CA PHE A 101 7.73 9.33 -2.99
C PHE A 101 6.26 9.76 -2.86
N ASP A 102 5.35 9.22 -3.66
CA ASP A 102 3.94 9.56 -3.57
C ASP A 102 3.28 8.93 -2.33
N ILE A 103 3.70 7.71 -1.97
CA ILE A 103 3.22 7.01 -0.77
C ILE A 103 3.66 7.73 0.49
N ILE A 104 4.95 8.08 0.61
CA ILE A 104 5.48 8.72 1.83
C ILE A 104 4.96 10.14 2.02
N ASN A 105 4.60 10.83 0.94
CA ASN A 105 4.04 12.18 0.98
C ASN A 105 2.50 12.20 0.94
N GLU A 106 1.86 11.03 0.98
CA GLU A 106 0.39 10.88 0.95
C GLU A 106 -0.27 11.55 -0.27
N ARG A 107 0.46 11.63 -1.39
CA ARG A 107 0.01 12.30 -2.63
C ARG A 107 -0.75 11.40 -3.58
N LEU A 108 -0.86 10.11 -3.27
CA LEU A 108 -1.64 9.20 -4.10
C LEU A 108 -3.11 9.63 -4.09
N PRO A 109 -3.76 9.68 -5.26
CA PRO A 109 -5.16 10.04 -5.32
C PRO A 109 -5.93 9.03 -4.48
N GLN A 110 -6.62 9.55 -3.47
CA GLN A 110 -7.63 8.80 -2.73
C GLN A 110 -8.78 8.51 -3.68
N GLU A 111 -9.64 7.54 -3.32
CA GLU A 111 -10.92 7.37 -4.00
C GLU A 111 -11.54 8.74 -4.26
N LYS A 112 -11.93 9.01 -5.50
CA LYS A 112 -12.71 10.21 -5.80
C LYS A 112 -13.97 10.11 -4.96
N ILE A 113 -14.00 10.80 -3.82
CA ILE A 113 -15.22 10.98 -3.05
C ILE A 113 -16.17 11.66 -4.01
N LYS A 114 -17.12 10.88 -4.51
CA LYS A 114 -18.15 11.39 -5.42
C LYS A 114 -18.81 12.55 -4.69
N LYS A 115 -18.80 13.70 -5.32
CA LYS A 115 -19.43 14.88 -4.75
C LYS A 115 -20.94 14.72 -4.97
N PRO A 116 -21.75 15.00 -3.95
CA PRO A 116 -23.19 14.93 -4.10
C PRO A 116 -23.67 16.15 -4.90
N TYR A 117 -24.54 15.90 -5.86
CA TYR A 117 -25.21 16.89 -6.70
C TYR A 117 -26.71 16.62 -6.73
N TYR A 118 -27.50 17.66 -7.00
CA TYR A 118 -28.92 17.56 -7.31
C TYR A 118 -29.24 18.52 -8.45
N LEU A 119 -29.73 17.99 -9.58
CA LEU A 119 -30.01 18.78 -10.79
C LEU A 119 -28.80 19.65 -11.21
N GLU A 120 -27.60 19.06 -11.30
CA GLU A 120 -26.32 19.75 -11.57
C GLU A 120 -25.86 20.77 -10.52
N ASN A 121 -26.61 20.96 -9.43
CA ASN A 121 -26.24 21.88 -8.35
C ASN A 121 -25.46 21.15 -7.26
N PRO A 122 -24.33 21.70 -6.78
CA PRO A 122 -23.51 21.04 -5.77
C PRO A 122 -24.22 20.98 -4.42
N MET A 123 -24.05 19.86 -3.72
CA MET A 123 -24.61 19.63 -2.40
C MET A 123 -23.53 19.53 -1.31
N ARG A 124 -23.94 19.82 -0.07
CA ARG A 124 -23.14 19.58 1.13
C ARG A 124 -24.03 19.10 2.27
N LYS A 125 -23.53 18.15 3.06
CA LYS A 125 -24.14 17.76 4.34
C LYS A 125 -23.68 18.73 5.44
N GLY A 126 -24.62 19.35 6.13
CA GLY A 126 -24.34 20.19 7.29
C GLY A 126 -23.99 19.37 8.53
N ILE A 127 -23.52 20.06 9.58
CA ILE A 127 -23.26 19.45 10.90
C ILE A 127 -24.55 18.88 11.50
N ASP A 128 -25.69 19.48 11.16
CA ASP A 128 -27.05 19.07 11.52
C ASP A 128 -27.54 17.82 10.75
N GLN A 129 -26.66 17.14 10.01
CA GLN A 129 -26.98 15.99 9.14
C GLN A 129 -27.97 16.30 8.00
N LYS A 130 -28.34 17.57 7.79
CA LYS A 130 -29.23 17.99 6.71
C LYS A 130 -28.44 18.27 5.43
N TRP A 131 -28.98 17.82 4.31
CA TRP A 131 -28.45 18.12 2.98
C TRP A 131 -28.81 19.56 2.58
N ARG A 132 -27.86 20.27 1.97
CA ARG A 132 -28.06 21.62 1.41
C ARG A 132 -27.59 21.64 -0.04
N ILE A 133 -28.36 22.29 -0.89
CA ILE A 133 -28.05 22.50 -2.32
C ILE A 133 -27.72 23.97 -2.52
N PHE A 134 -26.71 24.26 -3.33
CA PHE A 134 -26.38 25.61 -3.74
C PHE A 134 -27.19 26.01 -4.97
N VAL A 135 -28.11 26.96 -4.83
CA VAL A 135 -28.98 27.44 -5.92
C VAL A 135 -28.98 28.96 -5.89
N ASP A 136 -28.73 29.60 -7.03
CA ASP A 136 -28.76 31.07 -7.20
C ASP A 136 -27.88 31.85 -6.21
N GLY A 137 -26.73 31.28 -5.80
CA GLY A 137 -25.81 31.94 -4.87
C GLY A 137 -26.08 31.65 -3.38
N GLU A 138 -27.13 30.90 -3.06
CA GLU A 138 -27.52 30.60 -1.67
C GLU A 138 -27.60 29.10 -1.38
N TRP A 139 -27.39 28.73 -0.11
CA TRP A 139 -27.56 27.36 0.36
C TRP A 139 -28.98 27.14 0.85
N LYS A 140 -29.75 26.31 0.14
CA LYS A 140 -31.12 25.92 0.50
C LYS A 140 -31.14 24.50 1.05
N ILE A 141 -31.99 24.24 2.04
CA ILE A 141 -32.14 22.89 2.62
C ILE A 141 -32.81 21.98 1.59
N PHE A 142 -32.20 20.82 1.34
CA PHE A 142 -32.77 19.80 0.48
C PHE A 142 -33.87 19.05 1.23
N ALA A 143 -35.07 19.00 0.66
CA ALA A 143 -36.24 18.32 1.21
C ALA A 143 -36.61 17.02 0.47
N GLY A 144 -35.80 16.61 -0.52
CA GLY A 144 -36.04 15.39 -1.31
C GLY A 144 -35.48 14.12 -0.66
N LYS A 145 -35.48 13.03 -1.41
CA LYS A 145 -34.96 11.72 -0.95
C LYS A 145 -33.48 11.59 -1.26
N GLU A 146 -32.74 10.86 -0.43
CA GLU A 146 -31.31 10.61 -0.66
C GLU A 146 -31.03 9.83 -1.96
N SER A 147 -32.00 9.08 -2.46
CA SER A 147 -31.95 8.40 -3.77
C SER A 147 -31.94 9.36 -4.97
N GLU A 148 -32.34 10.62 -4.79
CA GLU A 148 -32.32 11.66 -5.83
C GLU A 148 -30.96 12.38 -5.91
N ILE A 149 -30.04 12.07 -5.00
CA ILE A 149 -28.69 12.63 -5.00
C ILE A 149 -27.85 11.92 -6.04
N GLU A 150 -27.32 12.69 -6.98
CA GLU A 150 -26.37 12.24 -7.98
C GLU A 150 -24.95 12.30 -7.41
N TRP A 151 -24.27 11.17 -7.42
CA TRP A 151 -22.90 11.06 -6.94
C TRP A 151 -21.95 11.07 -8.15
N LYS A 152 -21.31 12.21 -8.40
CA LYS A 152 -20.37 12.42 -9.53
C LYS A 152 -18.91 12.52 -9.06
#